data_AF-A0A4V5UAP0-F1
#
_entry.id   AF-A0A4V5UAP0-F1
#
_cell.length_a   1.000
_cell.length_b   1.000
_cell.length_c   1.000
_cell.angle_alpha   90.00
_cell.angle_beta   90.00
_cell.angle_gamma   90.00
#
_symmetry.space_group_name_H-M   'P 1'
#
loop_
_entity.id
_entity.type
_entity.pdbx_description
1 polymer ?
#
loop_
_entity_poly.entity_id
_entity_poly.type
_entity_poly.pdbx_seq_one_letter_code
_entity_poly.pdbx_strand_id
1 'polypeptide(L)' 'MLRISILFAVALMSGCSGILEKQDPMCHGTAIISGKETSVQIYGVRKQVNQTQYKAGYPFNWQWVSKNNFTRTTCDK' A
#
# COMPACT_ATOMS: atom_id res chain seq x y z
N MET A 1 5.49 -1.71 49.08
CA MET A 1 4.47 -1.39 48.05
C MET A 1 5.06 -0.66 46.82
N LEU A 2 6.01 0.27 46.98
CA LEU A 2 6.60 1.05 45.88
C LEU A 2 7.32 0.25 44.76
N ARG A 3 7.83 -0.96 45.06
CA ARG A 3 8.60 -1.78 44.11
C ARG A 3 7.74 -2.46 43.03
N ILE A 4 6.46 -2.75 43.30
CA ILE A 4 5.58 -3.46 42.38
C ILE A 4 5.07 -2.50 41.28
N SER A 5 4.89 -1.22 41.61
CA SER A 5 4.40 -0.20 40.67
C SER A 5 5.37 0.08 39.51
N ILE A 6 6.67 -0.16 39.69
CA ILE A 6 7.69 0.09 38.65
C ILE A 6 7.64 -1.00 37.57
N LEU A 7 7.33 -2.25 37.93
CA LEU A 7 7.25 -3.38 36.99
C LEU A 7 6.07 -3.28 36.01
N PHE A 8 4.96 -2.67 36.44
CA PHE A 8 3.77 -2.51 35.60
C PHE A 8 3.94 -1.40 34.54
N ALA A 9 4.78 -0.41 34.80
CA ALA A 9 5.02 0.71 33.89
C ALA A 9 5.83 0.31 32.63
N VAL A 10 6.70 -0.70 32.75
CA VAL A 10 7.59 -1.13 31.64
C VAL A 10 6.85 -1.99 30.62
N ALA A 11 5.82 -2.74 31.04
CA ALA A 11 5.04 -3.62 30.15
C ALA A 11 4.14 -2.85 29.17
N LEU A 12 3.82 -1.59 29.45
CA LEU A 12 2.99 -0.75 28.58
C LEU A 12 3.79 -0.06 27.47
N MET A 13 5.13 -0.18 27.47
CA MET A 13 6.01 0.41 26.46
C MET A 13 6.43 -0.55 25.34
N SER A 14 5.91 -1.78 25.30
CA SER A 14 6.02 -2.62 24.10
C SER A 14 5.07 -2.09 23.03
N GLY A 15 5.44 -0.97 22.41
CA GLY A 15 4.80 -0.51 21.20
C GLY A 15 4.92 -1.62 20.16
N CYS A 16 3.80 -2.03 19.57
CA CYS A 16 3.80 -2.82 18.35
C CYS A 16 4.48 -2.00 17.27
N SER A 17 5.81 -2.07 17.18
CA SER A 17 6.52 -1.89 15.92
C SER A 17 6.15 -3.11 15.09
N GLY A 18 4.91 -3.14 14.61
CA GLY A 18 4.50 -4.02 13.53
C GLY A 18 5.51 -3.75 12.43
N ILE A 19 6.33 -4.76 12.14
CA ILE A 19 7.22 -4.73 11.01
C ILE A 19 6.34 -4.28 9.83
N LEU A 20 6.61 -3.07 9.32
CA LEU A 20 5.95 -2.60 8.11
C LEU A 20 6.56 -3.45 7.02
N GLU A 21 6.04 -4.67 6.88
CA GLU A 21 6.57 -5.70 6.01
C GLU A 21 6.48 -5.12 4.61
N LYS A 22 7.63 -4.68 4.10
CA LYS A 22 7.77 -4.00 2.83
C LYS A 22 7.08 -4.87 1.80
N GLN A 23 5.88 -4.46 1.39
CA GLN A 23 5.10 -5.23 0.44
C GLN A 23 5.82 -5.08 -0.90
N ASP A 24 6.27 -6.19 -1.48
CA ASP A 24 6.77 -6.16 -2.85
C ASP A 24 5.60 -5.89 -3.81
N PRO A 25 5.79 -5.06 -4.85
CA PRO A 25 4.75 -4.81 -5.83
C PRO A 25 4.44 -6.09 -6.60
N MET A 26 3.16 -6.42 -6.74
CA MET A 26 2.70 -7.57 -7.51
C MET A 26 2.87 -7.39 -9.02
N CYS A 27 2.72 -6.14 -9.50
CA CYS A 27 2.83 -5.78 -10.90
C CYS A 27 3.07 -4.27 -11.03
N HIS A 28 3.22 -3.80 -12.26
CA HIS A 28 3.44 -2.39 -12.58
C HIS A 28 2.38 -1.90 -13.57
N GLY A 29 2.02 -0.63 -13.45
CA GLY A 29 1.20 0.08 -14.41
C GLY A 29 1.94 1.30 -14.94
N THR A 30 1.65 1.69 -16.17
CA THR A 30 2.09 2.98 -16.74
C THR A 30 0.93 3.94 -16.66
N ALA A 31 1.12 5.12 -16.06
CA ALA A 31 0.16 6.20 -16.02
C ALA A 31 0.77 7.47 -16.64
N ILE A 32 -0.07 8.37 -17.17
CA ILE A 32 0.37 9.69 -17.63
C ILE A 32 0.25 10.66 -16.46
N ILE A 33 1.38 11.13 -15.95
CA ILE A 33 1.46 12.10 -14.86
C ILE A 33 2.13 13.34 -15.40
N SER A 34 1.44 14.47 -15.37
CA SER A 34 1.93 15.74 -15.93
C SER A 34 2.43 15.62 -17.38
N GLY A 35 1.71 14.83 -18.20
CA GLY A 35 2.05 14.61 -19.62
C GLY A 35 3.16 13.60 -19.89
N LYS A 36 3.75 12.98 -18.86
CA LYS A 36 4.83 11.99 -19.01
C LYS A 36 4.39 10.59 -18.56
N GLU A 37 4.79 9.57 -19.31
CA GLU A 37 4.68 8.18 -18.88
C GLU A 37 5.48 7.94 -17.59
N THR A 38 4.78 7.44 -16.57
CA THR A 38 5.32 7.16 -15.25
C THR A 38 4.97 5.72 -14.89
N SER A 39 5.99 4.94 -14.51
CA SER A 39 5.79 3.60 -13.98
C SER A 39 5.33 3.67 -12.53
N VAL A 40 4.27 2.94 -12.22
CA VAL A 40 3.58 2.93 -10.94
C VAL A 40 3.52 1.50 -10.43
N GLN A 41 3.98 1.31 -9.20
CA GLN A 41 3.92 0.04 -8.51
C GLN A 41 2.48 -0.27 -8.08
N ILE A 42 2.01 -1.48 -8.34
CA ILE A 42 0.68 -1.95 -7.96
C ILE A 42 0.84 -3.05 -6.91
N TYR A 43 0.10 -2.93 -5.80
CA TYR A 43 0.16 -3.81 -4.64
C TYR A 43 -1.12 -4.63 -4.43
N GLY A 44 -2.15 -4.43 -5.27
CA GLY A 44 -3.41 -5.15 -5.16
C GLY A 44 -4.28 -4.94 -6.39
N VAL A 45 -5.10 -5.95 -6.71
CA VAL A 45 -6.14 -5.89 -7.75
C VAL A 45 -7.47 -6.29 -7.12
N ARG A 46 -8.52 -5.51 -7.38
CA ARG A 46 -9.90 -5.87 -6.97
C ARG A 46 -10.90 -5.55 -8.07
N LYS A 47 -12.07 -6.18 -8.02
CA LYS A 47 -13.24 -5.78 -8.80
C LYS A 47 -14.24 -5.10 -7.87
N GLN A 48 -14.66 -3.88 -8.20
CA GLN A 48 -15.70 -3.15 -7.50
C GLN A 48 -16.72 -2.65 -8.52
N VAL A 49 -17.99 -3.02 -8.35
CA VAL A 49 -19.09 -2.67 -9.27
C VAL A 49 -18.71 -2.92 -10.75
N ASN A 50 -18.29 -4.15 -11.07
CA ASN A 50 -17.84 -4.57 -12.41
C ASN A 50 -16.63 -3.82 -13.00
N GLN A 51 -15.94 -2.99 -12.22
CA GLN A 51 -14.71 -2.31 -12.65
C GLN A 51 -13.50 -2.86 -11.91
N THR A 52 -12.41 -3.10 -12.65
CA THR A 52 -11.12 -3.45 -12.06
C THR A 52 -10.45 -2.20 -11.47
N GLN A 53 -10.00 -2.29 -10.23
CA GLN A 53 -9.24 -1.27 -9.53
C GLN A 53 -7.90 -1.82 -9.05
N TYR A 54 -6.89 -0.96 -9.05
CA TYR A 54 -5.54 -1.26 -8.61
C TYR A 54 -5.17 -0.46 -7.37
N LYS A 55 -4.58 -1.13 -6.38
CA LYS A 55 -4.00 -0.46 -5.21
C LYS A 55 -2.62 0.06 -5.61
N ALA A 56 -2.57 1.30 -6.07
CA ALA A 56 -1.40 1.89 -6.69
C ALA A 56 -0.57 2.68 -5.69
N GLY A 57 0.75 2.49 -5.70
CA GLY A 57 1.70 3.27 -4.90
C GLY A 57 1.82 4.72 -5.37
N TYR A 58 2.97 5.35 -5.14
CA TYR A 58 3.25 6.69 -5.65
C TYR A 58 3.05 6.76 -7.18
N PRO A 59 2.39 7.82 -7.71
CA PRO A 59 1.91 9.03 -7.02
C PRO A 59 0.49 8.95 -6.45
N PHE A 60 -0.16 7.79 -6.50
CA PHE A 60 -1.55 7.58 -6.06
C PHE A 60 -1.70 7.25 -4.56
N ASN A 61 -0.64 7.36 -3.77
CA ASN A 61 -0.68 7.24 -2.30
C ASN A 61 -1.40 5.98 -1.77
N TRP A 62 -1.16 4.81 -2.38
CA TRP A 62 -1.75 3.51 -1.98
C TRP A 62 -3.28 3.47 -2.05
N GLN A 63 -3.88 4.36 -2.82
CA GLN A 63 -5.32 4.39 -3.07
C GLN A 63 -5.74 3.35 -4.12
N TRP A 64 -7.03 3.00 -4.10
CA TRP A 64 -7.65 2.19 -5.13
C TRP A 64 -8.03 3.07 -6.32
N VAL A 65 -7.37 2.85 -7.44
CA VAL A 65 -7.52 3.64 -8.66
C VAL A 65 -8.06 2.75 -9.77
N SER A 66 -8.98 3.26 -10.59
CA SER A 66 -9.53 2.49 -11.71
C SER A 66 -8.44 2.10 -12.72
N LYS A 67 -8.53 0.88 -13.29
CA LYS A 67 -7.66 0.40 -14.39
C LYS A 67 -7.53 1.43 -15.52
N ASN A 68 -8.57 2.22 -15.77
CA ASN A 68 -8.61 3.23 -16.84
C ASN A 68 -7.65 4.42 -16.62
N ASN A 69 -7.07 4.59 -15.42
CA ASN A 69 -6.03 5.62 -15.18
C ASN A 69 -4.64 5.18 -15.66
N PHE A 70 -4.51 3.92 -16.08
CA PHE A 70 -3.25 3.35 -16.56
C PHE A 70 -3.36 3.11 -18.06
N THR A 71 -2.36 3.55 -18.81
CA THR A 71 -2.26 3.30 -20.26
C THR A 71 -1.87 1.86 -20.54
N ARG A 72 -1.09 1.24 -19.66
CA ARG A 72 -0.63 -0.16 -19.74
C ARG A 72 -0.47 -0.74 -18.35
N THR A 73 -0.62 -2.05 -18.21
CA THR A 73 -0.36 -2.77 -16.96
C THR A 73 0.25 -4.13 -17.21
N THR A 74 1.08 -4.60 -16.29
CA THR A 74 1.61 -5.98 -16.26
C THR A 74 0.83 -6.87 -15.28
N CYS A 75 -0.33 -6.40 -14.82
CA CYS A 75 -1.15 -7.08 -13.82
C CYS A 75 -2.06 -8.18 -14.38
N ASP A 76 -1.88 -8.52 -15.65
CA ASP A 76 -2.63 -9.59 -16.31
C ASP A 76 -1.95 -10.93 -16.03
N LYS A 77 -2.57 -11.71 -15.13
CA LYS A 77 -2.55 -13.17 -15.10
C LYS A 77 -3.97 -13.65 -15.37
#